data_AF-A0A1S1KF09-F1
#
_entry.id   AF-A0A1S1KF09-F1
#
_cell.length_a   1.000
_cell.length_b   1.000
_cell.length_c   1.000
_cell.angle_alpha   90.00
_cell.angle_beta   90.00
_cell.angle_gamma   90.00
#
_symmetry.space_group_name_H-M   'P 1'
#
loop_
_entity.id
_entity.type
_entity.pdbx_description
1 polymer ?
#
loop_
_entity_poly.entity_id
_entity_poly.type
_entity_poly.pdbx_seq_one_letter_code
_entity_poly.pdbx_strand_id
1 'polypeptide(L)'
;MTAADAPTADPVPAVEVQRRGFGVDVGGSGIKGGIVDLDTGLLVGERFKLDTPQPSTPEAVTKTVAAVVAEFGWTGSVGVTYPGVVTEGIVRTAANVDKGWIGVNAAEVISTALGGRPVRVLNDADAAGLAEEHYGAGKDNSGVVVLLTFGTGIGSAVIHNGVLLPNTEFGHLEVDGKEAEHRAASSVKERKDWSYARWSEEVNKVLVTIENAIWPDLFIAGGGISRKSEKWLPLLKIRTPIVPAALLNTAGIVGAAMASQLPGTTNPQATAG
;
A
#
# COMPACT_ATOMS: atom_id res chain seq x y z
N MET A 1 -45.47 -42.48 -32.64
CA MET A 1 -44.88 -41.22 -32.14
C MET A 1 -45.03 -41.21 -30.64
N THR A 2 -43.92 -41.19 -29.91
CA THR A 2 -43.61 -40.40 -28.70
C THR A 2 -42.39 -41.04 -28.05
N ALA A 3 -41.21 -40.49 -28.35
CA ALA A 3 -40.00 -40.76 -27.60
C ALA A 3 -40.10 -40.02 -26.26
N ALA A 4 -39.75 -40.69 -25.17
CA ALA A 4 -39.67 -40.08 -23.85
C ALA A 4 -38.35 -39.32 -23.73
N ASP A 5 -38.42 -38.02 -23.44
CA ASP A 5 -37.27 -37.19 -23.10
C ASP A 5 -36.68 -37.60 -21.75
N ALA A 6 -35.37 -37.86 -21.75
CA ALA A 6 -34.60 -38.03 -20.54
C ALA A 6 -34.33 -36.66 -19.90
N PRO A 7 -34.30 -36.55 -18.55
CA PRO A 7 -34.06 -35.28 -17.89
C PRO A 7 -32.60 -34.85 -18.12
N THR A 8 -32.41 -33.69 -18.71
CA THR A 8 -31.14 -32.99 -18.75
C THR A 8 -30.74 -32.60 -17.33
N ALA A 9 -29.63 -33.14 -16.84
CA ALA A 9 -29.07 -32.74 -15.55
C ALA A 9 -28.68 -31.26 -15.58
N ASP A 10 -29.02 -30.54 -14.51
CA ASP A 10 -28.60 -29.16 -14.32
C ASP A 10 -27.06 -29.08 -14.31
N PRO A 11 -26.46 -28.05 -14.94
CA PRO A 11 -25.02 -27.87 -14.90
C PRO A 11 -24.58 -27.64 -13.46
N VAL A 12 -23.65 -28.48 -12.99
CA VAL A 12 -22.94 -28.28 -11.72
C VAL A 12 -22.28 -26.89 -11.78
N PRO A 13 -22.47 -26.01 -10.77
CA PRO A 13 -21.81 -24.71 -10.77
C PRO A 13 -20.30 -24.93 -10.87
N ALA A 14 -19.65 -24.26 -11.82
CA ALA A 14 -18.20 -24.24 -11.88
C ALA A 14 -17.69 -23.74 -10.51
N VAL A 15 -16.80 -24.51 -9.87
CA VAL A 15 -16.10 -24.04 -8.68
C VAL A 15 -15.31 -22.81 -9.12
N GLU A 16 -15.75 -21.61 -8.74
CA GLU A 16 -14.98 -20.39 -8.96
C GLU A 16 -13.61 -20.60 -8.31
N VAL A 17 -12.57 -20.62 -9.13
CA VAL A 17 -11.19 -20.66 -8.64
C VAL A 17 -10.93 -19.30 -8.02
N GLN A 18 -11.13 -19.20 -6.70
CA GLN A 18 -10.94 -17.97 -5.95
C GLN A 18 -9.54 -17.41 -6.24
N ARG A 19 -9.47 -16.21 -6.80
CA ARG A 19 -8.19 -15.60 -7.17
C ARG A 19 -7.50 -15.15 -5.90
N ARG A 20 -6.39 -15.82 -5.54
CA ARG A 20 -5.64 -15.51 -4.32
C ARG A 20 -4.28 -14.90 -4.64
N GLY A 21 -3.89 -13.90 -3.87
CA GLY A 21 -2.56 -13.31 -3.88
C GLY A 21 -1.94 -13.34 -2.50
N PHE A 22 -0.62 -13.12 -2.42
CA PHE A 22 0.08 -12.98 -1.16
C PHE A 22 0.80 -11.65 -1.09
N GLY A 23 0.50 -10.89 -0.04
CA GLY A 23 1.10 -9.59 0.21
C GLY A 23 1.92 -9.60 1.48
N VAL A 24 3.04 -8.90 1.46
CA VAL A 24 3.86 -8.59 2.63
C VAL A 24 3.95 -7.08 2.78
N ASP A 25 3.59 -6.58 3.95
CA ASP A 25 3.71 -5.18 4.35
C ASP A 25 4.94 -4.99 5.25
N VAL A 26 6.00 -4.36 4.73
CA VAL A 26 7.23 -4.05 5.49
C VAL A 26 7.09 -2.68 6.16
N GLY A 27 6.62 -2.68 7.40
CA GLY A 27 6.55 -1.48 8.23
C GLY A 27 7.80 -1.27 9.11
N GLY A 28 7.91 -0.09 9.73
CA GLY A 28 9.04 0.22 10.63
C GLY A 28 9.09 -0.61 11.93
N SER A 29 7.94 -1.10 12.42
CA SER A 29 7.83 -1.86 13.68
C SER A 29 7.31 -3.29 13.51
N GLY A 30 7.10 -3.72 12.27
CA GLY A 30 6.65 -5.07 11.95
C GLY A 30 6.54 -5.34 10.47
N ILE A 31 6.91 -6.55 10.10
CA ILE A 31 6.72 -7.13 8.77
C ILE A 31 5.52 -8.06 8.86
N LYS A 32 4.46 -7.78 8.09
CA LYS A 32 3.19 -8.50 8.15
C LYS A 32 2.92 -9.18 6.82
N GLY A 33 2.40 -10.40 6.84
CA GLY A 33 2.00 -11.12 5.63
C GLY A 33 0.58 -11.66 5.72
N GLY A 34 -0.03 -11.89 4.57
CA GLY A 34 -1.35 -12.52 4.50
C GLY A 34 -1.73 -12.95 3.09
N ILE A 35 -2.56 -13.98 3.01
CA ILE A 35 -3.25 -14.38 1.80
C ILE A 35 -4.45 -13.45 1.61
N VAL A 36 -4.64 -12.97 0.40
CA VAL A 36 -5.71 -12.02 0.03
C VAL A 36 -6.58 -12.67 -1.03
N ASP A 37 -7.89 -12.61 -0.84
CA ASP A 37 -8.86 -12.84 -1.90
C ASP A 37 -8.90 -11.60 -2.81
N LEU A 38 -8.45 -11.76 -4.06
CA LEU A 38 -8.32 -10.68 -5.04
C LEU A 38 -9.64 -10.35 -5.75
N ASP A 39 -10.73 -11.04 -5.41
CA ASP A 39 -12.06 -10.67 -5.88
C ASP A 39 -12.76 -9.75 -4.86
N THR A 40 -12.38 -9.85 -3.57
CA THR A 40 -13.02 -9.10 -2.48
C THR A 40 -12.10 -8.12 -1.75
N GLY A 41 -10.78 -8.24 -1.89
CA GLY A 41 -9.78 -7.48 -1.13
C GLY A 41 -9.67 -7.91 0.34
N LEU A 42 -10.32 -9.00 0.74
CA LEU A 42 -10.33 -9.48 2.12
C LEU A 42 -9.17 -10.46 2.37
N LEU A 43 -8.70 -10.50 3.62
CA LEU A 43 -7.74 -11.52 4.05
C LEU A 43 -8.42 -12.89 4.11
N VAL A 44 -7.73 -13.90 3.61
CA VAL A 44 -8.09 -15.31 3.80
C VAL A 44 -7.39 -15.79 5.08
N GLY A 45 -8.13 -15.71 6.19
CA GLY A 45 -7.61 -16.01 7.53
C GLY A 45 -6.93 -14.82 8.20
N GLU A 46 -6.16 -15.09 9.26
CA GLU A 46 -5.44 -14.06 10.01
C GLU A 46 -4.12 -13.68 9.31
N ARG A 47 -3.70 -12.42 9.47
CA ARG A 47 -2.35 -12.01 9.08
C ARG A 47 -1.32 -12.54 10.08
N PHE A 48 -0.11 -12.79 9.60
CA PHE A 48 1.03 -13.11 10.44
C PHE A 48 1.95 -11.89 10.55
N LYS A 49 2.60 -11.68 11.70
CA LYS A 49 3.51 -10.56 11.95
C LYS A 49 4.78 -11.06 12.62
N LEU A 50 5.92 -10.64 12.09
CA LEU A 50 7.20 -10.62 12.80
C LEU A 50 7.64 -9.18 13.05
N ASP A 51 8.45 -8.95 14.07
CA ASP A 51 9.02 -7.62 14.31
C ASP A 51 10.06 -7.28 13.24
N THR A 52 10.08 -6.01 12.83
CA THR A 52 11.10 -5.53 11.89
C THR A 52 12.46 -5.58 12.57
N PRO A 53 13.47 -6.23 11.97
CA PRO A 53 14.79 -6.36 12.58
C PRO A 53 15.44 -5.00 12.77
N GLN A 54 16.29 -4.90 13.81
CA GLN A 54 17.07 -3.70 14.12
C GLN A 54 18.55 -4.11 14.28
N PRO A 55 19.46 -3.66 13.39
CA PRO A 55 19.21 -2.79 12.23
C PRO A 55 18.37 -3.47 11.12
N SER A 56 17.63 -2.67 10.36
CA SER A 56 16.73 -3.12 9.28
C SER A 56 17.47 -3.34 7.95
N THR A 57 18.60 -4.04 8.00
CA THR A 57 19.46 -4.29 6.83
C THR A 57 18.74 -5.11 5.76
N PRO A 58 19.15 -5.02 4.47
CA PRO A 58 18.56 -5.81 3.40
C PRO A 58 18.51 -7.30 3.70
N GLU A 59 19.60 -7.87 4.22
CA GLU A 59 19.68 -9.29 4.59
C GLU A 59 18.68 -9.65 5.70
N ALA A 60 18.65 -8.88 6.79
CA ALA A 60 17.81 -9.19 7.95
C ALA A 60 16.32 -9.08 7.62
N VAL A 61 15.93 -8.02 6.90
CA VAL A 61 14.55 -7.83 6.45
C VAL A 61 14.15 -8.91 5.46
N THR A 62 15.01 -9.23 4.48
CA THR A 62 14.74 -10.30 3.50
C THR A 62 14.51 -11.65 4.17
N LYS A 63 15.33 -12.00 5.16
CA LYS A 63 15.14 -13.22 5.97
C LYS A 63 13.80 -13.21 6.72
N THR A 64 13.40 -12.05 7.24
CA THR A 64 12.13 -11.90 7.98
C THR A 64 10.94 -12.02 7.03
N VAL A 65 11.01 -11.42 5.83
CA VAL A 65 10.01 -11.59 4.77
C VAL A 65 9.88 -13.08 4.40
N ALA A 66 11.00 -13.78 4.20
CA ALA A 66 10.98 -15.20 3.88
C ALA A 66 10.32 -16.04 4.98
N ALA A 67 10.60 -15.76 6.25
CA ALA A 67 9.96 -16.42 7.38
C ALA A 67 8.45 -16.15 7.43
N VAL A 68 8.01 -14.91 7.15
CA VAL A 68 6.59 -14.58 7.07
C VAL A 68 5.88 -15.33 5.94
N VAL A 69 6.48 -15.43 4.76
CA VAL A 69 5.90 -16.18 3.63
C VAL A 69 5.85 -17.68 3.94
N ALA A 70 6.89 -18.22 4.58
CA ALA A 70 6.98 -19.62 4.94
C ALA A 70 5.90 -20.06 5.92
N GLU A 71 5.48 -19.20 6.86
CA GLU A 71 4.40 -19.47 7.81
C GLU A 71 3.09 -19.90 7.14
N PHE A 72 2.80 -19.35 5.95
CA PHE A 72 1.58 -19.69 5.20
C PHE A 72 1.77 -20.86 4.22
N GLY A 73 2.99 -21.40 4.10
CA GLY A 73 3.33 -22.36 3.05
C GLY A 73 3.03 -21.84 1.63
N TRP A 74 3.05 -20.51 1.43
CA TRP A 74 2.64 -19.90 0.17
C TRP A 74 3.66 -20.19 -0.93
N THR A 75 3.15 -20.61 -2.09
CA THR A 75 4.01 -21.01 -3.22
C THR A 75 3.91 -20.15 -4.48
N GLY A 76 2.97 -19.22 -4.54
CA GLY A 76 2.77 -18.33 -5.68
C GLY A 76 3.73 -17.15 -5.74
N SER A 77 3.41 -16.18 -6.60
CA SER A 77 4.07 -14.87 -6.59
C SER A 77 3.80 -14.12 -5.29
N VAL A 78 4.72 -13.23 -4.92
CA VAL A 78 4.64 -12.44 -3.69
C VAL A 78 4.77 -10.96 -4.02
N GLY A 79 3.84 -10.16 -3.52
CA GLY A 79 4.01 -8.72 -3.48
C GLY A 79 4.59 -8.29 -2.15
N VAL A 80 5.50 -7.32 -2.17
CA VAL A 80 6.15 -6.81 -0.96
C VAL A 80 6.14 -5.28 -0.99
N THR A 81 5.59 -4.65 0.04
CA THR A 81 5.75 -3.20 0.21
C THR A 81 7.14 -2.88 0.74
N TYR A 82 7.62 -1.69 0.43
CA TYR A 82 8.86 -1.14 0.98
C TYR A 82 8.62 0.34 1.36
N PRO A 83 9.07 0.81 2.54
CA PRO A 83 8.83 2.16 3.03
C PRO A 83 9.82 3.16 2.40
N GLY A 84 9.68 3.36 1.09
CA GLY A 84 10.46 4.29 0.28
C GLY A 84 10.26 4.07 -1.22
N VAL A 85 11.04 4.76 -2.03
CA VAL A 85 10.94 4.72 -3.49
C VAL A 85 11.59 3.45 -4.03
N VAL A 86 10.85 2.72 -4.85
CA VAL A 86 11.34 1.55 -5.59
C VAL A 86 11.00 1.74 -7.06
N THR A 87 12.02 1.70 -7.93
CA THR A 87 11.83 1.74 -9.38
C THR A 87 12.49 0.52 -10.02
N GLU A 88 11.73 -0.23 -10.82
CA GLU A 88 12.20 -1.48 -11.46
C GLU A 88 12.78 -2.50 -10.45
N GLY A 89 12.19 -2.57 -9.25
CA GLY A 89 12.66 -3.43 -8.16
C GLY A 89 13.87 -2.90 -7.39
N ILE A 90 14.49 -1.81 -7.85
CA ILE A 90 15.67 -1.19 -7.22
C ILE A 90 15.22 -0.10 -6.25
N VAL A 91 15.70 -0.18 -5.01
CA VAL A 91 15.46 0.84 -3.99
C VAL A 91 16.23 2.12 -4.32
N ARG A 92 15.54 3.25 -4.27
CA ARG A 92 16.11 4.59 -4.50
C ARG A 92 16.22 5.42 -3.23
N THR A 93 15.32 5.25 -2.28
CA THR A 93 15.34 5.98 -1.00
C THR A 93 15.22 5.03 0.19
N ALA A 94 15.74 5.49 1.33
CA ALA A 94 15.74 4.74 2.59
C ALA A 94 15.62 5.74 3.75
N ALA A 95 14.51 6.49 3.82
CA ALA A 95 14.33 7.54 4.82
C ALA A 95 14.23 6.95 6.24
N ASN A 96 13.39 5.92 6.40
CA ASN A 96 13.03 5.33 7.69
C ASN A 96 13.53 3.87 7.86
N VAL A 97 14.47 3.42 7.02
CA VAL A 97 15.10 2.10 7.05
C VAL A 97 16.61 2.22 6.84
N ASP A 98 17.34 1.11 6.99
CA ASP A 98 18.79 1.07 6.83
C ASP A 98 19.26 1.60 5.46
N LYS A 99 20.29 2.46 5.43
CA LYS A 99 20.80 3.07 4.19
C LYS A 99 21.43 2.06 3.23
N GLY A 100 21.81 0.87 3.72
CA GLY A 100 22.32 -0.23 2.91
C GLY A 100 21.31 -0.75 1.88
N TRP A 101 20.05 -0.34 1.94
CA TRP A 101 19.07 -0.61 0.90
C TRP A 101 19.28 0.17 -0.40
N ILE A 102 19.88 1.36 -0.36
CA ILE A 102 19.98 2.23 -1.55
C ILE A 102 20.80 1.52 -2.65
N GLY A 103 20.19 1.35 -3.83
CA GLY A 103 20.79 0.64 -4.97
C GLY A 103 20.63 -0.88 -4.94
N VAL A 104 20.06 -1.46 -3.88
CA VAL A 104 19.75 -2.89 -3.84
C VAL A 104 18.53 -3.19 -4.70
N ASN A 105 18.62 -4.23 -5.53
CA ASN A 105 17.47 -4.82 -6.19
C ASN A 105 16.67 -5.66 -5.18
N ALA A 106 15.72 -5.02 -4.50
CA ALA A 106 14.90 -5.63 -3.46
C ALA A 106 14.11 -6.83 -3.99
N ALA A 107 13.60 -6.74 -5.22
CA ALA A 107 12.85 -7.84 -5.83
C ALA A 107 13.72 -9.09 -6.00
N GLU A 108 14.96 -8.92 -6.46
CA GLU A 108 15.90 -10.02 -6.70
C GLU A 108 16.40 -10.67 -5.40
N VAL A 109 16.80 -9.88 -4.40
CA VAL A 109 17.29 -10.44 -3.13
C VAL A 109 16.17 -11.17 -2.37
N ILE A 110 14.94 -10.65 -2.40
CA ILE A 110 13.79 -11.32 -1.78
C ILE A 110 13.39 -12.56 -2.60
N SER A 111 13.37 -12.47 -3.93
CA SER A 111 13.10 -13.62 -4.80
C SER A 111 14.08 -14.77 -4.53
N THR A 112 15.37 -14.46 -4.42
CA THR A 112 16.42 -15.44 -4.09
C THR A 112 16.15 -16.11 -2.75
N ALA A 113 15.83 -15.33 -1.70
CA ALA A 113 15.50 -15.87 -0.38
C ALA A 113 14.21 -16.71 -0.35
N LEU A 114 13.31 -16.50 -1.30
CA LEU A 114 12.08 -17.27 -1.48
C LEU A 114 12.25 -18.48 -2.42
N GLY A 115 13.46 -18.76 -2.91
CA GLY A 115 13.73 -19.87 -3.81
C GLY A 115 13.45 -19.57 -5.29
N GLY A 116 13.66 -18.32 -5.73
CA GLY A 116 13.53 -17.88 -7.11
C GLY A 116 12.10 -17.55 -7.55
N ARG A 117 11.18 -17.36 -6.61
CA ARG A 117 9.77 -17.05 -6.91
C ARG A 117 9.63 -15.64 -7.49
N PRO A 118 8.63 -15.37 -8.33
CA PRO A 118 8.33 -14.01 -8.76
C PRO A 118 7.99 -13.12 -7.56
N VAL A 119 8.74 -12.03 -7.42
CA VAL A 119 8.52 -11.00 -6.38
C VAL A 119 8.33 -9.66 -7.05
N ARG A 120 7.29 -8.94 -6.66
CA ARG A 120 7.13 -7.52 -6.98
C ARG A 120 7.30 -6.69 -5.73
N VAL A 121 8.17 -5.69 -5.80
CA VAL A 121 8.35 -4.71 -4.74
C VAL A 121 7.78 -3.37 -5.19
N LEU A 122 7.02 -2.72 -4.32
CA LEU A 122 6.47 -1.38 -4.54
C LEU A 122 6.49 -0.57 -3.25
N ASN A 123 6.30 0.75 -3.37
CA ASN A 123 6.16 1.61 -2.20
C ASN A 123 4.92 1.23 -1.37
N ASP A 124 4.99 1.39 -0.05
CA ASP A 124 3.92 1.05 0.89
C ASP A 124 2.67 1.91 0.76
N ALA A 125 2.83 3.22 0.54
CA ALA A 125 1.72 4.11 0.24
C ALA A 125 1.12 3.83 -1.14
N ASP A 126 1.93 3.56 -2.16
CA ASP A 126 1.46 3.13 -3.48
C ASP A 126 0.59 1.86 -3.38
N ALA A 127 1.04 0.85 -2.62
CA ALA A 127 0.26 -0.35 -2.36
C ALA A 127 -1.07 -0.02 -1.67
N ALA A 128 -1.04 0.78 -0.60
CA ALA A 128 -2.26 1.20 0.07
C ALA A 128 -3.21 1.97 -0.86
N GLY A 129 -2.66 2.82 -1.74
CA GLY A 129 -3.38 3.57 -2.77
C GLY A 129 -4.11 2.67 -3.75
N LEU A 130 -3.41 1.66 -4.31
CA LEU A 130 -4.01 0.65 -5.20
C LEU A 130 -5.13 -0.12 -4.51
N ALA A 131 -4.95 -0.48 -3.24
CA ALA A 131 -5.95 -1.23 -2.49
C ALA A 131 -7.21 -0.40 -2.20
N GLU A 132 -7.04 0.87 -1.82
CA GLU A 132 -8.14 1.79 -1.55
C GLU A 132 -8.85 2.25 -2.83
N GLU A 133 -8.11 2.39 -3.93
CA GLU A 133 -8.73 2.62 -5.24
C GLU A 133 -9.58 1.43 -5.64
N HIS A 134 -9.10 0.20 -5.53
CA HIS A 134 -9.86 -0.92 -6.09
C HIS A 134 -11.01 -1.42 -5.19
N TYR A 135 -10.76 -1.52 -3.87
CA TYR A 135 -11.72 -2.12 -2.93
C TYR A 135 -12.29 -1.14 -1.91
N GLY A 136 -11.66 0.03 -1.76
CA GLY A 136 -11.85 0.90 -0.62
C GLY A 136 -12.56 2.20 -0.93
N ALA A 137 -12.10 3.27 -0.28
CA ALA A 137 -12.73 4.58 -0.33
C ALA A 137 -12.57 5.30 -1.68
N GLY A 138 -11.71 4.82 -2.57
CA GLY A 138 -11.44 5.41 -3.89
C GLY A 138 -12.25 4.79 -5.05
N LYS A 139 -12.88 3.62 -4.86
CA LYS A 139 -13.43 2.79 -5.96
C LYS A 139 -14.45 3.43 -6.89
N ASP A 140 -15.20 4.41 -6.38
CA ASP A 140 -16.25 5.08 -7.14
C ASP A 140 -15.82 6.49 -7.59
N ASN A 141 -14.51 6.78 -7.56
CA ASN A 141 -13.95 8.08 -7.92
C ASN A 141 -12.98 7.96 -9.11
N SER A 142 -13.32 8.60 -10.23
CA SER A 142 -12.46 8.66 -11.43
C SER A 142 -11.52 9.86 -11.46
N GLY A 143 -11.68 10.83 -10.56
CA GLY A 143 -10.88 12.03 -10.46
C GLY A 143 -9.47 11.79 -9.91
N VAL A 144 -8.81 12.87 -9.49
CA VAL A 144 -7.50 12.81 -8.83
C VAL A 144 -7.72 12.46 -7.36
N VAL A 145 -7.46 11.21 -7.00
CA VAL A 145 -7.50 10.71 -5.62
C VAL A 145 -6.10 10.74 -5.03
N VAL A 146 -5.98 11.27 -3.82
CA VAL A 146 -4.71 11.33 -3.08
C VAL A 146 -4.86 10.57 -1.78
N LEU A 147 -4.20 9.43 -1.66
CA LEU A 147 -4.07 8.74 -0.39
C LEU A 147 -2.85 9.27 0.35
N LEU A 148 -3.02 9.59 1.63
CA LEU A 148 -1.94 9.99 2.54
C LEU A 148 -1.94 9.09 3.76
N THR A 149 -0.82 8.41 4.03
CA THR A 149 -0.64 7.66 5.28
C THR A 149 0.03 8.54 6.32
N PHE A 150 -0.54 8.61 7.52
CA PHE A 150 0.06 9.35 8.64
C PHE A 150 0.57 8.34 9.69
N GLY A 151 1.89 8.18 9.77
CA GLY A 151 2.56 7.18 10.59
C GLY A 151 3.84 7.71 11.22
N THR A 152 4.93 6.93 11.14
CA THR A 152 6.29 7.39 11.48
C THR A 152 6.67 8.61 10.63
N GLY A 153 6.42 8.53 9.32
CA GLY A 153 6.48 9.63 8.36
C GLY A 153 5.11 9.89 7.71
N ILE A 154 5.12 10.48 6.51
CA ILE A 154 3.95 10.63 5.64
C ILE A 154 4.21 9.94 4.31
N GLY A 155 3.44 8.91 3.98
CA GLY A 155 3.45 8.30 2.65
C GLY A 155 2.33 8.87 1.79
N SER A 156 2.50 8.84 0.46
CA SER A 156 1.47 9.29 -0.48
C SER A 156 1.33 8.38 -1.68
N ALA A 157 0.10 8.27 -2.19
CA ALA A 157 -0.19 7.73 -3.50
C ALA A 157 -1.18 8.66 -4.21
N VAL A 158 -0.90 8.95 -5.48
CA VAL A 158 -1.81 9.71 -6.34
C VAL A 158 -2.35 8.77 -7.40
N ILE A 159 -3.67 8.71 -7.52
CA ILE A 159 -4.38 7.87 -8.48
C ILE A 159 -5.32 8.74 -9.30
N HIS A 160 -5.34 8.52 -10.62
CA HIS A 160 -6.26 9.21 -11.53
C HIS A 160 -6.81 8.22 -12.54
N ASN A 161 -8.15 8.14 -12.65
CA ASN A 161 -8.84 7.13 -13.46
C ASN A 161 -8.37 5.69 -13.19
N GLY A 162 -8.19 5.34 -11.91
CA GLY A 162 -7.68 4.03 -11.49
C GLY A 162 -6.21 3.76 -11.82
N VAL A 163 -5.49 4.74 -12.38
CA VAL A 163 -4.07 4.61 -12.69
C VAL A 163 -3.23 5.31 -11.63
N LEU A 164 -2.40 4.53 -10.95
CA LEU A 164 -1.41 5.03 -10.00
C LEU A 164 -0.33 5.86 -10.72
N LEU A 165 -0.06 7.06 -10.21
CA LEU A 165 1.19 7.78 -10.41
C LEU A 165 2.19 7.28 -9.36
N PRO A 166 3.15 6.41 -9.73
CA PRO A 166 3.97 5.72 -8.74
C PRO A 166 4.95 6.67 -8.05
N ASN A 167 5.32 6.31 -6.82
CA ASN A 167 6.39 6.94 -6.05
C ASN A 167 6.18 8.44 -5.78
N THR A 168 4.94 8.86 -5.55
CA THR A 168 4.69 10.21 -5.01
C THR A 168 5.19 10.31 -3.58
N GLU A 169 5.97 11.35 -3.27
CA GLU A 169 6.64 11.53 -1.97
C GLU A 169 6.21 12.85 -1.30
N PHE A 170 4.90 13.04 -1.13
CA PHE A 170 4.34 14.26 -0.54
C PHE A 170 4.73 14.47 0.92
N GLY A 171 5.19 13.44 1.63
CA GLY A 171 5.80 13.57 2.95
C GLY A 171 7.06 14.43 2.96
N HIS A 172 7.78 14.51 1.84
CA HIS A 172 9.01 15.28 1.69
C HIS A 172 8.79 16.66 1.07
N LEU A 173 7.53 17.07 0.80
CA LEU A 173 7.23 18.43 0.37
C LEU A 173 7.61 19.43 1.46
N GLU A 174 8.27 20.52 1.07
CA GLU A 174 8.49 21.64 1.97
C GLU A 174 7.20 22.44 2.16
N VAL A 175 6.76 22.58 3.41
CA VAL A 175 5.56 23.30 3.82
C VAL A 175 5.94 24.29 4.92
N ASP A 176 5.90 25.58 4.59
CA ASP A 176 6.33 26.69 5.46
C ASP A 176 7.73 26.44 6.06
N GLY A 177 8.73 26.17 5.22
CA GLY A 177 10.13 25.97 5.62
C GLY A 177 10.42 24.66 6.36
N LYS A 178 9.54 23.67 6.26
CA LYS A 178 9.70 22.37 6.91
C LYS A 178 9.09 21.25 6.08
N GLU A 179 9.78 20.11 5.96
CA GLU A 179 9.18 18.92 5.35
C GLU A 179 7.86 18.51 6.02
N ALA A 180 6.89 18.12 5.19
CA ALA A 180 5.54 17.78 5.59
C ALA A 180 5.51 16.68 6.65
N GLU A 181 6.34 15.64 6.55
CA GLU A 181 6.36 14.55 7.53
C GLU A 181 6.88 15.01 8.90
N HIS A 182 7.92 15.83 8.94
CA HIS A 182 8.45 16.38 10.18
C HIS A 182 7.47 17.36 10.83
N ARG A 183 6.49 17.86 10.08
CA ARG A 183 5.41 18.75 10.53
C ARG A 183 4.19 17.97 11.02
N ALA A 184 3.67 17.07 10.20
CA ALA A 184 2.31 16.53 10.31
C ALA A 184 2.24 15.00 10.43
N ALA A 185 3.35 14.25 10.43
CA ALA A 185 3.29 12.82 10.71
C ALA A 185 2.68 12.55 12.11
N SER A 186 2.01 11.41 12.28
CA SER A 186 1.40 11.05 13.57
C SER A 186 2.42 10.90 14.69
N SER A 187 3.64 10.46 14.37
CA SER A 187 4.78 10.40 15.31
C SER A 187 5.17 11.77 15.87
N VAL A 188 4.94 12.86 15.13
CA VAL A 188 5.19 14.23 15.59
C VAL A 188 4.17 14.62 16.67
N LYS A 189 2.90 14.26 16.46
CA LYS A 189 1.84 14.47 17.46
C LYS A 189 2.18 13.76 18.76
N GLU A 190 2.59 12.49 18.68
CA GLU A 190 2.95 11.68 19.85
C GLU A 190 4.18 12.23 20.56
N ARG A 191 5.27 12.49 19.83
CA ARG A 191 6.53 13.01 20.40
C ARG A 191 6.36 14.37 21.08
N LYS A 192 5.45 15.20 20.59
CA LYS A 192 5.18 16.54 21.15
C LYS A 192 4.00 16.59 22.11
N ASP A 193 3.38 15.43 22.40
CA ASP A 193 2.18 15.31 23.22
C ASP A 193 1.06 16.29 22.82
N TRP A 194 0.81 16.40 21.51
CA TRP A 194 -0.21 17.31 20.98
C TRP A 194 -1.61 16.70 21.01
N SER A 195 -2.60 17.55 21.28
CA SER A 195 -4.01 17.23 21.04
C SER A 195 -4.28 17.04 19.55
N TYR A 196 -5.36 16.33 19.21
CA TYR A 196 -5.78 16.19 17.81
C TYR A 196 -6.06 17.56 17.16
N ALA A 197 -6.71 18.47 17.87
CA ALA A 197 -6.99 19.82 17.34
C ALA A 197 -5.72 20.57 16.95
N ARG A 198 -4.71 20.60 17.83
CA ARG A 198 -3.44 21.27 17.53
C ARG A 198 -2.70 20.60 16.37
N TRP A 199 -2.67 19.28 16.33
CA TRP A 199 -2.00 18.54 15.26
C TRP A 199 -2.72 18.69 13.92
N SER A 200 -4.06 18.71 13.90
CA SER A 200 -4.86 18.93 12.69
C SER A 200 -4.53 20.25 12.00
N GLU A 201 -4.12 21.30 12.73
CA GLU A 201 -3.66 22.56 12.11
C GLU A 201 -2.42 22.35 11.24
N GLU A 202 -1.51 21.46 11.65
CA GLU A 202 -0.31 21.13 10.89
C GLU A 202 -0.63 20.23 9.70
N VAL A 203 -1.55 19.27 9.87
CA VAL A 203 -2.09 18.48 8.75
C VAL A 203 -2.79 19.39 7.74
N ASN A 204 -3.55 20.38 8.19
CA ASN A 204 -4.26 21.33 7.33
C ASN A 204 -3.31 22.07 6.40
N LYS A 205 -2.16 22.52 6.91
CA LYS A 205 -1.14 23.21 6.08
C LYS A 205 -0.63 22.30 4.97
N VAL A 206 -0.31 21.04 5.31
CA VAL A 206 0.18 20.06 4.32
C VAL A 206 -0.88 19.79 3.26
N LEU A 207 -2.13 19.53 3.68
CA LEU A 207 -3.22 19.27 2.74
C LEU A 207 -3.46 20.48 1.84
N VAL A 208 -3.56 21.71 2.37
CA VAL A 208 -3.75 22.93 1.56
C VAL A 208 -2.61 23.12 0.56
N THR A 209 -1.36 22.83 0.92
CA THR A 209 -0.24 22.87 -0.04
C THR A 209 -0.46 21.88 -1.20
N ILE A 210 -0.88 20.65 -0.91
CA ILE A 210 -1.20 19.64 -1.93
C ILE A 210 -2.40 20.07 -2.77
N GLU A 211 -3.46 20.60 -2.15
CA GLU A 211 -4.65 21.11 -2.83
C GLU A 211 -4.32 22.19 -3.85
N ASN A 212 -3.40 23.10 -3.49
CA ASN A 212 -2.99 24.18 -4.36
C ASN A 212 -2.08 23.71 -5.49
N ALA A 213 -1.38 22.58 -5.32
CA ALA A 213 -0.50 22.01 -6.31
C ALA A 213 -1.26 21.20 -7.38
N ILE A 214 -2.22 20.36 -6.97
CA ILE A 214 -2.79 19.34 -7.87
C ILE A 214 -4.32 19.28 -7.90
N TRP A 215 -5.03 20.09 -7.12
CA TRP A 215 -6.51 20.15 -7.10
C TRP A 215 -7.19 18.76 -7.07
N PRO A 216 -6.95 17.98 -6.01
CA PRO A 216 -7.51 16.63 -5.92
C PRO A 216 -9.04 16.66 -5.76
N ASP A 217 -9.69 15.59 -6.20
CA ASP A 217 -11.13 15.36 -6.03
C ASP A 217 -11.44 14.68 -4.69
N LEU A 218 -10.48 13.93 -4.14
CA LEU A 218 -10.64 13.21 -2.88
C LEU A 218 -9.29 13.01 -2.18
N PHE A 219 -9.25 13.26 -0.88
CA PHE A 219 -8.21 12.74 0.00
C PHE A 219 -8.69 11.47 0.73
N ILE A 220 -7.81 10.48 0.80
CA ILE A 220 -7.99 9.28 1.63
C ILE A 220 -6.94 9.30 2.74
N ALA A 221 -7.37 9.42 3.99
CA ALA A 221 -6.49 9.40 5.16
C ALA A 221 -6.22 7.96 5.61
N GLY A 222 -5.02 7.46 5.35
CA GLY A 222 -4.52 6.16 5.77
C GLY A 222 -3.59 6.22 6.99
N GLY A 223 -2.87 5.11 7.22
CA GLY A 223 -1.96 4.96 8.35
C GLY A 223 -2.69 4.64 9.67
N GLY A 224 -1.93 4.40 10.74
CA GLY A 224 -2.50 3.93 12.01
C GLY A 224 -3.49 4.89 12.66
N ILE A 225 -3.29 6.20 12.47
CA ILE A 225 -4.11 7.28 13.05
C ILE A 225 -5.47 7.45 12.36
N SER A 226 -5.69 6.86 11.18
CA SER A 226 -6.99 6.92 10.48
C SER A 226 -8.12 6.21 11.25
N ARG A 227 -7.78 5.24 12.12
CA ARG A 227 -8.70 4.62 13.09
C ARG A 227 -9.30 5.59 14.11
N LYS A 228 -8.75 6.79 14.21
CA LYS A 228 -9.21 7.88 15.08
C LYS A 228 -9.68 9.08 14.27
N SER A 229 -10.04 8.86 13.00
CA SER A 229 -10.45 9.90 12.04
C SER A 229 -11.57 10.79 12.57
N GLU A 230 -12.49 10.25 13.36
CA GLU A 230 -13.57 10.99 14.02
C GLU A 230 -13.07 12.12 14.93
N LYS A 231 -11.83 12.02 15.41
CA LYS A 231 -11.22 13.00 16.32
C LYS A 231 -10.52 14.15 15.60
N TRP A 232 -10.22 14.03 14.30
CA TRP A 232 -9.32 14.96 13.62
C TRP A 232 -9.71 15.36 12.20
N LEU A 233 -10.37 14.48 11.43
CA LEU A 233 -10.87 14.85 10.09
C LEU A 233 -11.89 16.00 10.16
N PRO A 234 -12.87 16.01 11.09
CA PRO A 234 -13.83 17.12 11.18
C PRO A 234 -13.20 18.47 11.56
N LEU A 235 -11.94 18.48 12.02
CA LEU A 235 -11.23 19.69 12.42
C LEU A 235 -10.49 20.34 11.24
N LEU A 236 -10.38 19.63 10.11
CA LEU A 236 -9.71 20.12 8.91
C LEU A 236 -10.57 21.17 8.21
N LYS A 237 -9.90 22.20 7.71
CA LYS A 237 -10.41 23.34 6.95
C LYS A 237 -9.75 23.35 5.58
N ILE A 238 -10.14 22.38 4.77
CA ILE A 238 -9.64 22.14 3.41
C ILE A 238 -10.82 22.19 2.42
N ARG A 239 -10.51 22.43 1.14
CA ARG A 239 -11.52 22.50 0.06
C ARG A 239 -12.01 21.11 -0.37
N THR A 240 -11.09 20.16 -0.39
CA THR A 240 -11.25 18.82 -0.95
C THR A 240 -11.88 17.90 0.09
N PRO A 241 -12.88 17.10 -0.28
CA PRO A 241 -13.39 16.06 0.60
C PRO A 241 -12.27 15.13 1.10
N ILE A 242 -12.34 14.75 2.38
CA ILE A 242 -11.41 13.79 2.98
C ILE A 242 -12.17 12.72 3.76
N VAL A 243 -11.78 11.46 3.56
CA VAL A 243 -12.38 10.29 4.21
C VAL A 243 -11.29 9.38 4.79
N PRO A 244 -11.57 8.59 5.83
CA PRO A 244 -10.62 7.57 6.27
C PRO A 244 -10.50 6.44 5.24
N ALA A 245 -9.31 5.85 5.12
CA ALA A 245 -9.07 4.63 4.37
C ALA A 245 -9.98 3.49 4.89
N ALA A 246 -10.64 2.76 3.99
CA ALA A 246 -11.59 1.70 4.33
C ALA A 246 -10.88 0.41 4.81
N LEU A 247 -9.73 0.07 4.23
CA LEU A 247 -8.94 -1.13 4.52
C LEU A 247 -7.99 -0.94 5.72
N LEU A 248 -7.82 0.30 6.21
CA LEU A 248 -7.04 0.62 7.41
C LEU A 248 -5.62 -0.01 7.39
N ASN A 249 -5.38 -1.05 8.21
CA ASN A 249 -4.07 -1.70 8.35
C ASN A 249 -3.83 -2.84 7.37
N THR A 250 -4.81 -3.25 6.59
CA THR A 250 -4.64 -4.31 5.59
C THR A 250 -4.32 -3.76 4.22
N ALA A 251 -4.49 -2.45 3.99
CA ALA A 251 -4.28 -1.80 2.70
C ALA A 251 -2.91 -2.13 2.07
N GLY A 252 -1.82 -2.08 2.84
CA GLY A 252 -0.48 -2.45 2.34
C GLY A 252 -0.37 -3.91 1.90
N ILE A 253 -0.92 -4.85 2.69
CA ILE A 253 -0.94 -6.29 2.34
C ILE A 253 -1.79 -6.52 1.09
N VAL A 254 -2.98 -5.93 1.03
CA VAL A 254 -3.91 -6.10 -0.09
C VAL A 254 -3.32 -5.53 -1.38
N GLY A 255 -2.78 -4.31 -1.33
CA GLY A 255 -2.16 -3.67 -2.48
C GLY A 255 -0.93 -4.42 -2.99
N ALA A 256 -0.09 -4.93 -2.08
CA ALA A 256 1.02 -5.78 -2.45
C ALA A 256 0.54 -7.08 -3.13
N ALA A 257 -0.47 -7.75 -2.56
CA ALA A 257 -1.03 -8.95 -3.16
C ALA A 257 -1.60 -8.69 -4.57
N MET A 258 -2.28 -7.56 -4.80
CA MET A 258 -2.73 -7.16 -6.14
C MET A 258 -1.55 -6.99 -7.10
N ALA A 259 -0.51 -6.26 -6.67
CA ALA A 259 0.66 -5.99 -7.49
C ALA A 259 1.42 -7.27 -7.87
N SER A 260 1.34 -8.32 -7.04
CA SER A 260 1.96 -9.63 -7.32
C SER A 260 1.44 -10.34 -8.58
N GLN A 261 0.23 -9.97 -9.05
CA GLN A 261 -0.43 -10.57 -10.21
C GLN A 261 -0.27 -9.74 -11.48
N LEU A 262 0.15 -8.48 -11.38
CA LEU A 262 0.33 -7.63 -12.55
C LEU A 262 1.50 -8.16 -13.38
N PRO A 263 1.35 -8.32 -14.71
CA PRO A 263 2.48 -8.57 -15.59
C PRO A 263 3.58 -7.56 -15.33
N GLY A 264 4.85 -7.96 -15.40
CA GLY A 264 5.99 -7.02 -15.39
C GLY A 264 5.66 -5.85 -16.30
N THR A 265 5.92 -4.62 -15.88
CA THR A 265 5.77 -3.45 -16.75
C THR A 265 6.77 -3.60 -17.89
N THR A 266 6.39 -4.33 -18.93
CA THR A 266 7.09 -4.31 -20.20
C THR A 266 6.80 -2.94 -20.77
N ASN A 267 7.87 -2.17 -20.93
CA ASN A 267 7.84 -0.87 -21.59
C ASN A 267 7.08 -1.01 -22.94
N PRO A 268 5.93 -0.33 -23.14
CA PRO A 268 5.18 -0.40 -24.39
C PRO A 268 5.98 0.08 -25.61
N GLN A 269 7.14 0.70 -25.41
CA GLN A 269 8.01 1.20 -26.47
C GLN A 269 9.08 0.23 -26.99
N ALA A 270 9.15 -1.02 -26.50
CA ALA A 270 10.09 -2.01 -27.04
C ALA A 270 9.55 -2.75 -28.30
N THR A 271 8.34 -2.42 -28.76
CA THR A 271 7.72 -2.96 -29.97
C THR A 271 7.26 -1.85 -30.90
N ALA A 272 8.18 -0.97 -31.29
CA ALA A 272 8.02 -0.13 -32.47
C ALA A 272 9.40 0.30 -33.00
N GLY A 273 9.85 -0.36 -34.06
CA GLY A 273 10.95 0.11 -34.92
C GLY A 273 12.33 -0.38 -34.55
#